data_AF-A0AA38J5Q4-F1
#
_entry.id   AF-A0AA38J5Q4-F1
#
_cell.length_a   1.000
_cell.length_b   1.000
_cell.length_c   1.000
_cell.angle_alpha   90.00
_cell.angle_beta   90.00
_cell.angle_gamma   90.00
#
_symmetry.space_group_name_H-M   'P 1'
#
loop_
_entity.id
_entity.type
_entity.pdbx_description
1 polymer ?
#
loop_
_entity_poly.entity_id
_entity_poly.type
_entity_poly.pdbx_seq_one_letter_code
_entity_poly.pdbx_strand_id
1 'polypeptide(L)'
;MHLPSLFAESVTTVTAKNLLTLRIDSFIEQVLSDWNSAGGVGIAVVQRNEDGSWNVENKGYGIAKTDGSKVTGDTLFAIGSNSKLFDVIATGLLISNETLSPRISWNTKISSIIPEWELSDPIASAGSTIIDLMSHRTGLPRHDMAYHNTQPVQSLISKIKYLKPSSEFREVWQYNNIMYTVLSYLPDVLAHVPFTHYVKNHLFIPLGLNSTTYSSVVAEESGNLADGFGRDGVNKSEDLLGAGTPRAMPFWNPYGGEDGNIISGAGGVISSARDVATWLQVLLLQGKNPITDEQVIPSSVIEKVATGVTVLAQAGVL
;
A
#
# COMPACT_ATOMS: atom_id res chain seq x y z
N MET A 1 8.74 -33.39 -63.64
CA MET A 1 7.51 -32.97 -62.93
C MET A 1 7.70 -33.42 -61.47
N HIS A 2 8.24 -32.55 -60.62
CA HIS A 2 8.54 -32.85 -59.21
C HIS A 2 7.60 -32.01 -58.34
N LEU A 3 6.81 -32.70 -57.52
CA LEU A 3 5.90 -32.12 -56.54
C LEU A 3 6.70 -31.48 -55.39
N PRO A 4 6.37 -30.28 -54.92
CA PRO A 4 6.95 -29.75 -53.69
C PRO A 4 6.28 -30.36 -52.48
N SER A 5 7.11 -30.86 -51.56
CA SER A 5 6.74 -31.32 -50.22
C SER A 5 6.26 -30.12 -49.38
N LEU A 6 4.98 -30.15 -48.97
CA LEU A 6 4.43 -29.25 -47.96
C LEU A 6 4.96 -29.67 -46.58
N PHE A 7 5.89 -28.90 -46.03
CA PHE A 7 6.19 -28.96 -44.60
C PHE A 7 5.07 -28.23 -43.86
N ALA A 8 4.26 -28.97 -43.11
CA ALA A 8 3.36 -28.40 -42.13
C ALA A 8 4.21 -27.96 -40.93
N GLU A 9 4.32 -26.65 -40.70
CA GLU A 9 4.82 -26.11 -39.45
C GLU A 9 3.86 -26.53 -38.33
N SER A 10 4.34 -27.37 -37.43
CA SER A 10 3.64 -27.67 -36.19
C SER A 10 3.61 -26.40 -35.34
N VAL A 11 2.46 -25.72 -35.32
CA VAL A 11 2.18 -24.66 -34.34
C VAL A 11 2.15 -25.32 -32.96
N THR A 12 3.27 -25.27 -32.25
CA THR A 12 3.30 -25.53 -30.80
C THR A 12 2.44 -24.48 -30.15
N THR A 13 1.20 -24.85 -29.82
CA THR A 13 0.34 -24.08 -28.93
C THR A 13 1.02 -24.07 -27.57
N VAL A 14 1.73 -22.99 -27.26
CA VAL A 14 2.19 -22.72 -25.88
C VAL A 14 0.92 -22.61 -25.05
N THR A 15 0.57 -23.69 -24.35
CA THR A 15 -0.53 -23.68 -23.40
C THR A 15 -0.12 -22.71 -22.30
N ALA A 16 -0.85 -21.60 -22.17
CA ALA A 16 -0.59 -20.62 -21.12
C ALA A 16 -0.51 -21.34 -19.78
N LYS A 17 0.63 -21.21 -19.10
CA LYS A 17 0.85 -21.86 -17.81
C LYS A 17 -0.01 -21.16 -16.78
N ASN A 18 -1.06 -21.82 -16.30
CA ASN A 18 -1.84 -21.33 -15.16
C ASN A 18 -0.90 -21.17 -13.96
N LEU A 19 -0.80 -19.96 -13.43
CA LEU A 19 0.03 -19.64 -12.26
C LEU A 19 -0.71 -20.06 -10.98
N LEU A 20 -2.02 -19.83 -10.92
CA LEU A 20 -2.90 -20.37 -9.90
C LEU A 20 -3.32 -21.79 -10.31
N THR A 21 -2.47 -22.75 -9.96
CA THR A 21 -2.75 -24.17 -10.19
C THR A 21 -3.92 -24.65 -9.32
N LEU A 22 -4.56 -25.76 -9.70
CA LEU A 22 -5.60 -26.41 -8.90
C LEU A 22 -5.15 -26.74 -7.46
N ARG A 23 -3.85 -26.98 -7.25
CA ARG A 23 -3.28 -27.19 -5.91
C ARG A 23 -3.33 -25.91 -5.07
N ILE A 24 -3.03 -24.76 -5.67
CA ILE A 24 -3.10 -23.45 -5.00
C ILE A 24 -4.56 -23.09 -4.73
N ASP A 25 -5.45 -23.29 -5.71
CA ASP A 25 -6.90 -23.12 -5.53
C ASP A 25 -7.40 -23.91 -4.31
N SER A 26 -7.10 -25.21 -4.28
CA SER A 26 -7.53 -26.11 -3.22
C SER A 26 -6.95 -25.70 -1.85
N PHE A 27 -5.71 -25.23 -1.82
CA PHE A 27 -5.09 -24.73 -0.59
C PHE A 27 -5.81 -23.48 -0.06
N ILE A 28 -6.13 -22.51 -0.93
CA ILE A 28 -6.81 -21.28 -0.51
C ILE A 28 -8.23 -21.59 0.00
N GLU A 29 -8.99 -22.40 -0.74
CA GLU A 29 -10.33 -22.85 -0.32
C GLU A 29 -10.28 -23.61 1.02
N GLN A 30 -9.27 -24.47 1.21
CA GLN A 30 -9.08 -25.18 2.47
C GLN A 30 -8.78 -24.21 3.63
N VAL A 31 -7.92 -23.20 3.43
CA VAL A 31 -7.63 -22.18 4.46
C VAL A 31 -8.89 -21.40 4.80
N LEU A 32 -9.68 -20.97 3.80
CA LEU A 32 -10.95 -20.27 4.06
C LEU A 32 -11.93 -21.16 4.84
N SER A 33 -12.00 -22.46 4.52
CA SER A 33 -12.83 -23.43 5.24
C SER A 33 -12.35 -23.67 6.68
N ASP A 34 -11.05 -23.88 6.89
CA ASP A 34 -10.46 -24.18 8.21
C ASP A 34 -10.64 -23.03 9.20
N TRP A 35 -10.61 -21.79 8.71
CA TRP A 35 -10.84 -20.59 9.50
C TRP A 35 -12.32 -20.22 9.61
N ASN A 36 -13.20 -21.02 9.00
CA ASN A 36 -14.62 -20.69 8.80
C ASN A 36 -14.75 -19.23 8.35
N SER A 37 -14.05 -18.83 7.30
CA SER A 37 -14.00 -17.43 6.88
C SER A 37 -15.38 -16.93 6.45
N ALA A 38 -15.83 -15.83 7.04
CA ALA A 38 -17.05 -15.15 6.63
C ALA A 38 -16.89 -14.39 5.31
N GLY A 39 -15.66 -13.97 5.01
CA GLY A 39 -15.30 -13.26 3.80
C GLY A 39 -14.38 -14.07 2.90
N GLY A 40 -13.71 -13.38 1.98
CA GLY A 40 -12.85 -14.00 0.99
C GLY A 40 -11.57 -13.21 0.75
N VAL A 41 -10.80 -13.68 -0.23
CA VAL A 41 -9.50 -13.09 -0.60
C VAL A 41 -9.41 -12.91 -2.11
N GLY A 42 -8.86 -11.76 -2.52
CA GLY A 42 -8.38 -11.55 -3.89
C GLY A 42 -6.90 -11.89 -3.97
N ILE A 43 -6.51 -12.71 -4.93
CA ILE A 43 -5.12 -13.14 -5.15
C ILE A 43 -4.66 -12.70 -6.53
N ALA A 44 -3.44 -12.19 -6.62
CA ALA A 44 -2.75 -11.89 -7.86
C ALA A 44 -1.37 -12.55 -7.87
N VAL A 45 -1.01 -13.14 -9.02
CA VAL A 45 0.32 -13.71 -9.27
C VAL A 45 0.84 -13.12 -10.57
N VAL A 46 2.05 -12.58 -10.52
CA VAL A 46 2.76 -12.04 -11.68
C VAL A 46 4.06 -12.79 -11.86
N GLN A 47 4.33 -13.22 -13.09
CA GLN A 47 5.57 -13.89 -13.46
C GLN A 47 6.10 -13.28 -14.74
N ARG A 48 7.36 -12.83 -14.71
CA ARG A 48 8.08 -12.42 -15.90
C ARG A 48 8.69 -13.66 -16.57
N ASN A 49 8.40 -13.84 -17.83
CA ASN A 49 8.96 -14.90 -18.66
C ASN A 49 10.39 -14.53 -19.09
N GLU A 50 11.16 -15.52 -19.56
CA GLU A 50 12.54 -15.33 -20.03
C GLU A 50 12.61 -14.40 -21.25
N ASP A 51 11.57 -14.39 -22.09
CA ASP A 51 11.43 -13.49 -23.24
C ASP A 51 11.00 -12.05 -22.87
N GLY A 52 10.85 -11.78 -21.58
CA GLY A 52 10.44 -10.49 -21.03
C GLY A 52 8.93 -10.25 -20.98
N SER A 53 8.11 -11.14 -21.55
CA SER A 53 6.64 -11.08 -21.45
C SER A 53 6.13 -11.41 -20.03
N TRP A 54 4.84 -11.17 -19.79
CA TRP A 54 4.22 -11.41 -18.49
C TRP A 54 3.15 -12.49 -18.55
N ASN A 55 3.20 -13.41 -17.59
CA ASN A 55 2.04 -14.18 -17.17
C ASN A 55 1.45 -13.49 -15.94
N VAL A 56 0.20 -13.03 -16.04
CA VAL A 56 -0.52 -12.38 -14.95
C VAL A 56 -1.82 -13.12 -14.73
N GLU A 57 -2.06 -13.54 -13.50
CA GLU A 57 -3.30 -14.19 -13.12
C GLU A 57 -3.82 -13.55 -11.83
N ASN A 58 -5.12 -13.24 -11.80
CA ASN A 58 -5.80 -12.81 -10.59
C ASN A 58 -7.14 -13.52 -10.45
N LYS A 59 -7.52 -13.84 -9.22
CA LYS A 59 -8.71 -14.60 -8.90
C LYS A 59 -9.21 -14.27 -7.49
N GLY A 60 -10.52 -14.30 -7.32
CA GLY A 60 -11.16 -14.18 -6.02
C GLY A 60 -11.61 -15.54 -5.48
N TYR A 61 -11.60 -15.67 -4.15
CA TYR A 61 -12.04 -16.86 -3.41
C TYR A 61 -12.93 -16.41 -2.26
N GLY A 62 -13.95 -17.20 -1.92
CA GLY A 62 -14.88 -16.87 -0.84
C GLY A 62 -15.90 -15.77 -1.20
N ILE A 63 -16.35 -15.05 -0.16
CA ILE A 63 -17.46 -14.09 -0.21
C ILE A 63 -16.94 -12.65 -0.06
N ALA A 64 -17.39 -11.74 -0.93
CA ALA A 64 -17.07 -10.32 -0.87
C ALA A 64 -18.06 -9.53 -0.01
N LYS A 65 -19.35 -9.89 -0.06
CA LYS A 65 -20.43 -9.17 0.63
C LYS A 65 -21.37 -10.12 1.36
N THR A 66 -22.00 -9.62 2.41
CA THR A 66 -22.97 -10.36 3.24
C THR A 66 -24.20 -10.87 2.48
N ASP A 67 -24.49 -10.32 1.30
CA ASP A 67 -25.53 -10.82 0.39
C ASP A 67 -25.15 -12.13 -0.36
N GLY A 68 -23.92 -12.61 -0.19
CA GLY A 68 -23.40 -13.81 -0.84
C GLY A 68 -22.60 -13.56 -2.13
N SER A 69 -22.43 -12.30 -2.54
CA SER A 69 -21.59 -11.93 -3.68
C SER A 69 -20.17 -12.48 -3.53
N LYS A 70 -19.63 -13.06 -4.60
CA LYS A 70 -18.31 -13.70 -4.59
C LYS A 70 -17.20 -12.67 -4.76
N VAL A 71 -16.04 -12.95 -4.15
CA VAL A 71 -14.83 -12.19 -4.46
C VAL A 71 -14.43 -12.46 -5.92
N THR A 72 -14.01 -11.42 -6.62
CA THR A 72 -13.45 -11.47 -7.98
C THR A 72 -12.07 -10.81 -7.98
N GLY A 73 -11.39 -10.84 -9.14
CA GLY A 73 -10.15 -10.07 -9.33
C GLY A 73 -10.33 -8.55 -9.21
N ASP A 74 -11.56 -8.07 -9.33
CA ASP A 74 -11.94 -6.66 -9.35
C ASP A 74 -12.54 -6.19 -8.00
N THR A 75 -12.77 -7.10 -7.06
CA THR A 75 -13.23 -6.75 -5.72
C THR A 75 -12.21 -5.83 -5.03
N LEU A 76 -12.70 -4.74 -4.47
CA LEU A 76 -11.92 -3.69 -3.82
C LEU A 76 -11.80 -3.97 -2.32
N PHE A 77 -10.57 -3.91 -1.82
CA PHE A 77 -10.23 -4.08 -0.41
C PHE A 77 -9.40 -2.88 0.06
N ALA A 78 -9.62 -2.44 1.30
CA ALA A 78 -8.65 -1.58 1.96
C ALA A 78 -7.36 -2.39 2.18
N ILE A 79 -6.26 -2.01 1.52
CA ILE A 79 -4.99 -2.77 1.57
C ILE A 79 -4.14 -2.43 2.81
N GLY A 80 -4.68 -1.59 3.69
CA GLY A 80 -4.08 -1.19 4.94
C GLY A 80 -2.67 -0.63 4.72
N SER A 81 -1.71 -1.08 5.51
CA SER A 81 -0.35 -0.52 5.52
C SER A 81 0.46 -0.70 4.24
N ASN A 82 -0.01 -1.47 3.25
CA ASN A 82 0.58 -1.44 1.91
C ASN A 82 0.51 -0.03 1.28
N SER A 83 -0.43 0.80 1.73
CA SER A 83 -0.54 2.23 1.38
C SER A 83 0.76 3.02 1.58
N LYS A 84 1.57 2.62 2.58
CA LYS A 84 2.85 3.27 2.92
C LYS A 84 3.84 3.29 1.77
N LEU A 85 3.79 2.29 0.88
CA LEU A 85 4.67 2.26 -0.29
C LEU A 85 4.28 3.36 -1.29
N PHE A 86 3.00 3.63 -1.48
CA PHE A 86 2.55 4.75 -2.33
C PHE A 86 3.01 6.10 -1.76
N ASP A 87 2.95 6.27 -0.44
CA ASP A 87 3.45 7.47 0.24
C ASP A 87 4.96 7.68 0.05
N VAL A 88 5.73 6.61 0.23
CA VAL A 88 7.18 6.64 0.05
C VAL A 88 7.56 6.93 -1.41
N ILE A 89 6.87 6.33 -2.37
CA ILE A 89 7.09 6.60 -3.79
C ILE A 89 6.68 8.03 -4.16
N ALA A 90 5.55 8.53 -3.66
CA ALA A 90 5.13 9.92 -3.87
C ALA A 90 6.16 10.92 -3.32
N THR A 91 6.73 10.65 -2.14
CA THR A 91 7.84 11.45 -1.62
C THR A 91 9.08 11.36 -2.50
N GLY A 92 9.39 10.18 -3.05
CA GLY A 92 10.46 9.99 -4.02
C GLY A 92 10.25 10.80 -5.30
N LEU A 93 9.02 10.89 -5.81
CA LEU A 93 8.67 11.73 -6.95
C LEU A 93 8.86 13.22 -6.66
N LEU A 94 8.52 13.68 -5.45
CA LEU A 94 8.84 15.05 -5.02
C LEU A 94 10.36 15.30 -5.02
N ILE A 95 11.15 14.35 -4.50
CA ILE A 95 12.63 14.44 -4.48
C ILE A 95 13.20 14.48 -5.91
N SER A 96 12.63 13.71 -6.83
CA SER A 96 13.05 13.67 -8.24
C SER A 96 12.52 14.84 -9.08
N ASN A 97 11.59 15.64 -8.55
CA ASN A 97 11.04 16.78 -9.28
C ASN A 97 12.04 17.95 -9.29
N GLU A 98 12.75 18.11 -10.41
CA GLU A 98 13.76 19.17 -10.57
C GLU A 98 13.17 20.59 -10.53
N THR A 99 11.86 20.73 -10.79
CA THR A 99 11.16 22.02 -10.76
C THR A 99 10.70 22.43 -9.36
N LEU A 100 10.80 21.52 -8.38
CA LEU A 100 10.39 21.77 -7.01
C LEU A 100 11.30 22.81 -6.35
N SER A 101 10.72 23.78 -5.64
CA SER A 101 11.46 24.78 -4.89
C SER A 101 10.82 24.98 -3.52
N PRO A 102 11.56 24.76 -2.40
CA PRO A 102 12.95 24.31 -2.36
C PRO A 102 13.11 22.84 -2.80
N ARG A 103 14.28 22.49 -3.35
CA ARG A 103 14.60 21.08 -3.58
C ARG A 103 14.82 20.35 -2.27
N ILE A 104 14.37 19.10 -2.22
CA ILE A 104 14.53 18.21 -1.07
C ILE A 104 15.30 16.95 -1.46
N SER A 105 15.74 16.20 -0.46
CA SER A 105 16.44 14.93 -0.60
C SER A 105 15.99 13.98 0.51
N TRP A 106 16.33 12.70 0.40
CA TRP A 106 16.05 11.71 1.46
C TRP A 106 16.61 12.09 2.84
N ASN A 107 17.67 12.90 2.88
CA ASN A 107 18.30 13.37 4.11
C ASN A 107 17.85 14.79 4.53
N THR A 108 16.87 15.38 3.82
CA THR A 108 16.31 16.68 4.21
C THR A 108 15.60 16.54 5.55
N LYS A 109 15.86 17.49 6.45
CA LYS A 109 15.24 17.55 7.78
C LYS A 109 13.77 17.94 7.66
N ILE A 110 12.91 17.28 8.42
CA ILE A 110 11.47 17.59 8.41
C ILE A 110 11.22 19.02 8.88
N SER A 111 11.98 19.48 9.88
CA SER A 111 11.89 20.86 10.39
C SER A 111 12.22 21.95 9.37
N SER A 112 12.91 21.62 8.27
CA SER A 112 13.15 22.58 7.16
C SER A 112 12.01 22.63 6.14
N ILE A 113 11.08 21.67 6.18
CA ILE A 113 9.94 21.58 5.27
C ILE A 113 8.66 22.02 6.00
N ILE A 114 8.47 21.54 7.24
CA ILE A 114 7.27 21.77 8.04
C ILE A 114 7.70 22.59 9.28
N PRO A 115 7.47 23.92 9.31
CA PRO A 115 7.89 24.77 10.42
C PRO A 115 7.31 24.38 11.78
N GLU A 116 6.11 23.80 11.79
CA GLU A 116 5.41 23.33 13.00
C GLU A 116 5.91 21.97 13.50
N TRP A 117 6.84 21.33 12.79
CA TRP A 117 7.42 20.05 13.20
C TRP A 117 8.19 20.20 14.51
N GLU A 118 7.72 19.48 15.53
CA GLU A 118 8.37 19.43 16.83
C GLU A 118 8.06 18.08 17.48
N LEU A 119 9.08 17.35 17.92
CA LEU A 119 8.92 16.15 18.76
C LEU A 119 9.24 16.48 20.22
N SER A 120 8.72 15.66 21.15
CA SER A 120 9.05 15.80 22.59
C SER A 120 10.55 15.63 22.88
N ASP A 121 11.26 14.80 22.09
CA ASP A 121 12.72 14.69 22.15
C ASP A 121 13.35 15.78 21.26
N PRO A 122 14.11 16.74 21.82
CA PRO A 122 14.73 17.81 21.04
C PRO A 122 15.78 17.33 20.04
N ILE A 123 16.46 16.20 20.31
CA ILE A 123 17.45 15.61 19.39
C ILE A 123 16.72 15.02 18.18
N ALA A 124 15.69 14.20 18.42
CA ALA A 124 14.85 13.67 17.34
C ALA A 124 14.15 14.81 16.56
N SER A 125 13.64 15.82 17.26
CA SER A 125 12.97 16.98 16.67
C SER A 125 13.86 17.72 15.66
N ALA A 126 15.09 18.06 16.05
CA ALA A 126 16.05 18.77 15.20
C ALA A 126 16.77 17.88 14.17
N GLY A 127 16.79 16.57 14.40
CA GLY A 127 17.58 15.59 13.65
C GLY A 127 16.79 14.76 12.63
N SER A 128 15.47 14.62 12.79
CA SER A 128 14.63 13.76 11.95
C SER A 128 14.63 14.22 10.49
N THR A 129 14.95 13.28 9.61
CA THR A 129 14.93 13.43 8.16
C THR A 129 13.80 12.62 7.53
N ILE A 130 13.51 12.87 6.24
CA ILE A 130 12.56 12.06 5.46
C ILE A 130 12.85 10.56 5.62
N ILE A 131 14.12 10.14 5.49
CA ILE A 131 14.48 8.73 5.62
C ILE A 131 14.28 8.19 7.04
N ASP A 132 14.40 9.02 8.09
CA ASP A 132 14.15 8.58 9.47
C ASP A 132 12.66 8.28 9.73
N LEU A 133 11.76 9.09 9.15
CA LEU A 133 10.32 8.88 9.22
C LEU A 133 9.92 7.57 8.52
N MET A 134 10.42 7.37 7.29
CA MET A 134 10.16 6.16 6.50
C MET A 134 10.76 4.89 7.11
N SER A 135 11.86 5.02 7.85
CA SER A 135 12.59 3.89 8.42
C SER A 135 12.23 3.61 9.87
N HIS A 136 11.15 4.22 10.39
CA HIS A 136 10.62 3.94 11.72
C HIS A 136 11.66 4.09 12.85
N ARG A 137 12.51 5.12 12.80
CA ARG A 137 13.66 5.26 13.71
C ARG A 137 13.76 6.62 14.39
N THR A 138 12.62 7.27 14.63
CA THR A 138 12.56 8.58 15.28
C THR A 138 12.57 8.51 16.82
N GLY A 139 12.44 7.32 17.40
CA GLY A 139 12.28 7.11 18.86
C GLY A 139 10.85 7.33 19.39
N LEU A 140 9.95 7.81 18.52
CA LEU A 140 8.52 7.92 18.82
C LEU A 140 7.81 6.61 18.45
N PRO A 141 7.18 5.90 19.42
CA PRO A 141 6.42 4.70 19.13
C PRO A 141 5.04 5.04 18.55
N ARG A 142 4.21 4.01 18.32
CA ARG A 142 2.80 4.21 17.97
C ARG A 142 2.07 4.97 19.07
N HIS A 143 1.24 5.91 18.65
CA HIS A 143 0.25 6.61 19.48
C HIS A 143 -1.07 6.68 18.71
N ASP A 144 -1.58 5.52 18.28
CA ASP A 144 -2.73 5.44 17.34
C ASP A 144 -4.03 6.06 17.91
N MET A 145 -4.11 6.28 19.22
CA MET A 145 -5.24 6.97 19.90
C MET A 145 -5.06 8.50 20.01
N ALA A 146 -3.95 9.06 19.55
CA ALA A 146 -3.65 10.49 19.66
C ALA A 146 -4.38 11.37 18.62
N TYR A 147 -5.03 10.76 17.63
CA TYR A 147 -5.74 11.45 16.57
C TYR A 147 -7.04 10.73 16.22
N HIS A 148 -7.94 11.46 15.56
CA HIS A 148 -9.17 10.92 14.99
C HIS A 148 -9.15 11.07 13.46
N ASN A 149 -9.78 10.14 12.73
CA ASN A 149 -9.71 10.11 11.26
C ASN A 149 -10.33 11.34 10.57
N THR A 150 -11.14 12.12 11.28
CA THR A 150 -11.77 13.36 10.78
C THR A 150 -10.90 14.61 10.98
N GLN A 151 -9.77 14.49 11.67
CA GLN A 151 -8.87 15.62 11.90
C GLN A 151 -7.97 15.86 10.68
N PRO A 152 -7.65 17.14 10.38
CA PRO A 152 -6.65 17.44 9.38
C PRO A 152 -5.25 17.03 9.86
N VAL A 153 -4.38 16.66 8.93
CA VAL A 153 -3.00 16.20 9.21
C VAL A 153 -2.22 17.23 10.04
N GLN A 154 -2.40 18.52 9.76
CA GLN A 154 -1.79 19.63 10.49
C GLN A 154 -2.15 19.61 11.98
N SER A 155 -3.37 19.16 12.33
CA SER A 155 -3.78 19.05 13.74
C SER A 155 -2.94 18.01 14.47
N LEU A 156 -2.61 16.89 13.82
CA LEU A 156 -1.70 15.90 14.40
C LEU A 156 -0.29 16.48 14.51
N ILE A 157 0.25 17.07 13.43
CA ILE A 157 1.60 17.69 13.41
C ILE A 157 1.77 18.66 14.59
N SER A 158 0.81 19.55 14.83
CA SER A 158 0.90 20.52 15.94
C SER A 158 0.87 19.90 17.35
N LYS A 159 0.45 18.64 17.48
CA LYS A 159 0.28 17.92 18.75
C LYS A 159 1.32 16.83 18.98
N ILE A 160 2.06 16.40 17.94
CA ILE A 160 3.03 15.29 18.07
C ILE A 160 4.09 15.57 19.14
N LYS A 161 4.40 16.85 19.40
CA LYS A 161 5.32 17.28 20.45
C LYS A 161 4.93 16.90 21.87
N TYR A 162 3.64 16.60 22.11
CA TYR A 162 3.15 16.16 23.41
C TYR A 162 3.23 14.63 23.57
N LEU A 163 3.62 13.90 22.53
CA LEU A 163 3.70 12.45 22.54
C LEU A 163 5.05 11.99 23.10
N LYS A 164 5.00 11.09 24.08
CA LYS A 164 6.20 10.61 24.78
C LYS A 164 6.99 9.64 23.89
N PRO A 165 8.31 9.81 23.73
CA PRO A 165 9.17 8.82 23.09
C PRO A 165 9.35 7.59 23.99
N SER A 166 9.76 6.47 23.40
CA SER A 166 10.09 5.24 24.15
C SER A 166 11.55 4.80 23.99
N SER A 167 12.30 5.49 23.15
CA SER A 167 13.74 5.32 22.97
C SER A 167 14.36 6.63 22.48
N GLU A 168 15.67 6.70 22.52
CA GLU A 168 16.43 7.80 21.92
C GLU A 168 16.33 7.77 20.39
N PHE A 169 16.64 8.92 19.77
CA PHE A 169 16.66 9.06 18.31
C PHE A 169 17.61 8.04 17.65
N ARG A 170 17.07 7.24 16.71
CA ARG A 170 17.78 6.17 15.99
C ARG A 170 18.31 5.02 16.86
N GLU A 171 17.83 4.88 18.09
CA GLU A 171 18.25 3.80 18.98
C GLU A 171 17.57 2.46 18.67
N VAL A 172 16.28 2.48 18.33
CA VAL A 172 15.53 1.27 17.96
C VAL A 172 14.61 1.51 16.76
N TRP A 173 14.30 0.42 16.05
CA TRP A 173 13.24 0.42 15.04
C TRP A 173 11.89 0.24 15.72
N GLN A 174 10.94 1.14 15.45
CA GLN A 174 9.60 1.15 16.04
C GLN A 174 8.57 1.57 15.01
N TYR A 175 7.77 0.61 14.54
CA TYR A 175 6.69 0.88 13.61
C TYR A 175 5.81 2.03 14.11
N ASN A 176 5.54 3.03 13.26
CA ASN A 176 4.77 4.22 13.60
C ASN A 176 3.98 4.76 12.40
N ASN A 177 2.65 4.84 12.52
CA ASN A 177 1.77 5.41 11.49
C ASN A 177 1.89 6.93 11.36
N ILE A 178 2.11 7.63 12.48
CA ILE A 178 2.17 9.10 12.53
C ILE A 178 3.23 9.64 11.59
N MET A 179 4.38 8.96 11.48
CA MET A 179 5.46 9.37 10.58
C MET A 179 5.04 9.33 9.11
N TYR A 180 4.23 8.35 8.70
CA TYR A 180 3.67 8.27 7.35
C TYR A 180 2.55 9.29 7.13
N THR A 181 1.74 9.55 8.15
CA THR A 181 0.79 10.67 8.09
C THR A 181 1.51 12.01 7.87
N VAL A 182 2.64 12.24 8.53
CA VAL A 182 3.46 13.45 8.34
C VAL A 182 4.07 13.49 6.94
N LEU A 183 4.58 12.37 6.42
CA LEU A 183 5.12 12.28 5.05
C LEU A 183 4.04 12.56 3.99
N SER A 184 2.82 12.09 4.22
CA SER A 184 1.68 12.42 3.35
C SER A 184 1.30 13.91 3.38
N TYR A 185 1.89 14.75 4.23
CA TYR A 185 1.68 16.19 4.17
C TYR A 185 2.66 16.91 3.21
N LEU A 186 3.70 16.23 2.73
CA LEU A 186 4.73 16.86 1.91
C LEU A 186 4.20 17.40 0.57
N PRO A 187 3.32 16.71 -0.19
CA PRO A 187 2.76 17.28 -1.41
C PRO A 187 1.97 18.57 -1.18
N ASP A 188 1.17 18.65 -0.12
CA ASP A 188 0.43 19.87 0.25
C ASP A 188 1.39 21.05 0.52
N VAL A 189 2.45 20.79 1.29
CA VAL A 189 3.42 21.84 1.68
C VAL A 189 4.28 22.31 0.51
N LEU A 190 4.75 21.38 -0.32
CA LEU A 190 5.77 21.64 -1.33
C LEU A 190 5.19 21.91 -2.72
N ALA A 191 4.02 21.35 -3.02
CA ALA A 191 3.38 21.44 -4.34
C ALA A 191 1.96 22.01 -4.29
N HIS A 192 1.41 22.31 -3.11
CA HIS A 192 0.04 22.84 -2.92
C HIS A 192 -1.05 21.95 -3.54
N VAL A 193 -0.85 20.65 -3.50
CA VAL A 193 -1.80 19.64 -3.99
C VAL A 193 -2.03 18.60 -2.89
N PRO A 194 -3.29 18.21 -2.61
CA PRO A 194 -3.58 17.14 -1.68
C PRO A 194 -2.80 15.86 -2.01
N PHE A 195 -2.26 15.20 -1.01
CA PHE A 195 -1.49 13.96 -1.20
C PHE A 195 -2.16 12.91 -2.06
N THR A 196 -3.45 12.66 -1.84
CA THR A 196 -4.22 11.66 -2.60
C THR A 196 -4.33 12.05 -4.08
N HIS A 197 -4.49 13.34 -4.38
CA HIS A 197 -4.49 13.85 -5.75
C HIS A 197 -3.09 13.77 -6.38
N TYR A 198 -2.04 14.06 -5.61
CA TYR A 198 -0.66 13.89 -6.06
C TYR A 198 -0.39 12.42 -6.43
N VAL A 199 -0.72 11.47 -5.55
CA VAL A 199 -0.62 10.04 -5.82
C VAL A 199 -1.47 9.63 -7.03
N LYS A 200 -2.72 10.08 -7.11
CA LYS A 200 -3.62 9.73 -8.22
C LYS A 200 -3.06 10.17 -9.58
N ASN A 201 -2.60 11.42 -9.66
CA ASN A 201 -2.12 12.03 -10.90
C ASN A 201 -0.74 11.53 -11.32
N HIS A 202 0.13 11.20 -10.38
CA HIS A 202 1.50 10.79 -10.68
C HIS A 202 1.73 9.27 -10.63
N LEU A 203 0.81 8.50 -10.03
CA LEU A 203 0.91 7.04 -9.92
C LEU A 203 -0.32 6.34 -10.50
N PHE A 204 -1.52 6.57 -9.96
CA PHE A 204 -2.67 5.74 -10.34
C PHE A 204 -3.03 5.87 -11.81
N ILE A 205 -3.20 7.08 -12.31
CA ILE A 205 -3.54 7.36 -13.71
C ILE A 205 -2.43 6.88 -14.66
N PRO A 206 -1.16 7.32 -14.54
CA PRO A 206 -0.12 6.95 -15.51
C PRO A 206 0.26 5.47 -15.48
N LEU A 207 0.00 4.76 -14.36
CA LEU A 207 0.22 3.30 -14.27
C LEU A 207 -1.02 2.48 -14.65
N GLY A 208 -2.17 3.11 -14.87
CA GLY A 208 -3.42 2.41 -15.21
C GLY A 208 -4.04 1.64 -14.03
N LEU A 209 -3.84 2.12 -12.79
CA LEU A 209 -4.48 1.57 -11.57
C LEU A 209 -5.91 2.10 -11.45
N ASN A 210 -6.77 1.70 -12.39
CA ASN A 210 -8.06 2.35 -12.65
C ASN A 210 -9.11 2.16 -11.54
N SER A 211 -8.97 1.13 -10.70
CA SER A 211 -9.90 0.84 -9.61
C SER A 211 -9.37 1.31 -8.26
N THR A 212 -8.08 1.64 -8.18
CA THR A 212 -7.40 2.04 -6.96
C THR A 212 -7.80 3.46 -6.57
N THR A 213 -8.24 3.64 -5.33
CA THR A 213 -8.75 4.91 -4.81
C THR A 213 -8.41 5.09 -3.33
N TYR A 214 -8.53 6.32 -2.83
CA TYR A 214 -8.54 6.64 -1.40
C TYR A 214 -9.97 6.80 -0.83
N SER A 215 -10.98 6.83 -1.69
CA SER A 215 -12.36 7.12 -1.34
C SER A 215 -13.18 5.83 -1.20
N SER A 216 -13.63 5.55 0.01
CA SER A 216 -14.58 4.45 0.25
C SER A 216 -15.94 4.69 -0.41
N VAL A 217 -16.34 5.95 -0.59
CA VAL A 217 -17.57 6.29 -1.33
C VAL A 217 -17.45 5.88 -2.80
N VAL A 218 -16.33 6.24 -3.45
CA VAL A 218 -16.09 5.85 -4.85
C VAL A 218 -15.99 4.33 -4.98
N ALA A 219 -15.32 3.67 -4.04
CA ALA A 219 -15.24 2.21 -4.01
C ALA A 219 -16.63 1.56 -3.84
N GLU A 220 -17.49 2.08 -2.97
CA GLU A 220 -18.85 1.57 -2.77
C GLU A 220 -19.72 1.80 -4.02
N GLU A 221 -19.67 3.01 -4.61
CA GLU A 221 -20.41 3.36 -5.82
C GLU A 221 -20.00 2.52 -7.03
N SER A 222 -18.76 2.00 -7.07
CA SER A 222 -18.32 1.06 -8.09
C SER A 222 -19.04 -0.31 -8.02
N GLY A 223 -19.70 -0.60 -6.90
CA GLY A 223 -20.30 -1.89 -6.60
C GLY A 223 -19.30 -2.96 -6.14
N ASN A 224 -18.00 -2.71 -6.24
CA ASN A 224 -16.94 -3.70 -6.01
C ASN A 224 -16.31 -3.67 -4.61
N LEU A 225 -16.64 -2.71 -3.75
CA LEU A 225 -16.12 -2.69 -2.36
C LEU A 225 -16.58 -3.93 -1.59
N ALA A 226 -15.64 -4.67 -1.03
CA ALA A 226 -15.94 -5.79 -0.13
C ALA A 226 -16.44 -5.28 1.23
N ASP A 227 -17.37 -6.02 1.82
CA ASP A 227 -17.74 -5.83 3.22
C ASP A 227 -16.55 -6.17 4.12
N GLY A 228 -16.35 -5.39 5.18
CA GLY A 228 -15.59 -5.86 6.32
C GLY A 228 -16.41 -6.90 7.08
N PHE A 229 -15.85 -8.05 7.42
CA PHE A 229 -16.58 -9.08 8.16
C PHE A 229 -16.22 -9.10 9.64
N GLY A 230 -17.23 -9.11 10.48
CA GLY A 230 -17.16 -9.43 11.91
C GLY A 230 -18.05 -10.63 12.24
N ARG A 231 -18.03 -11.06 13.50
CA ARG A 231 -18.90 -12.14 14.00
C ARG A 231 -19.60 -11.71 15.28
N ASP A 232 -20.90 -11.97 15.36
CA ASP A 232 -21.71 -11.76 16.57
C ASP A 232 -21.85 -13.06 17.36
N GLY A 233 -22.06 -12.94 18.67
CA GLY A 233 -22.24 -14.09 19.57
C GLY A 233 -20.97 -14.91 19.77
N VAL A 234 -19.79 -14.29 19.66
CA VAL A 234 -18.48 -14.94 19.85
C VAL A 234 -17.86 -14.59 21.20
N ASN A 235 -17.31 -15.59 21.90
CA ASN A 235 -16.34 -15.38 22.94
C ASN A 235 -14.95 -15.22 22.30
N LYS A 236 -14.43 -13.99 22.23
CA LYS A 236 -13.17 -13.69 21.53
C LYS A 236 -11.93 -14.41 22.08
N SER A 237 -11.95 -14.92 23.30
CA SER A 237 -10.84 -15.70 23.86
C SER A 237 -10.95 -17.20 23.64
N GLU A 238 -12.13 -17.71 23.28
CA GLU A 238 -12.39 -19.15 23.17
C GLU A 238 -12.73 -19.55 21.72
N ASP A 239 -13.45 -18.69 21.00
CA ASP A 239 -13.98 -18.93 19.66
C ASP A 239 -13.04 -18.42 18.56
N LEU A 240 -11.78 -18.84 18.61
CA LEU A 240 -10.72 -18.34 17.73
C LEU A 240 -10.90 -18.76 16.26
N LEU A 241 -11.65 -19.83 15.98
CA LEU A 241 -11.82 -20.42 14.65
C LEU A 241 -13.22 -20.20 14.06
N GLY A 242 -13.82 -19.04 14.35
CA GLY A 242 -15.00 -18.59 13.62
C GLY A 242 -16.33 -19.17 14.11
N ALA A 243 -16.56 -19.24 15.42
CA ALA A 243 -17.92 -19.42 15.94
C ALA A 243 -18.77 -18.16 15.66
N GLY A 244 -20.04 -18.18 16.06
CA GLY A 244 -20.96 -17.04 15.91
C GLY A 244 -21.41 -16.77 14.47
N THR A 245 -22.17 -15.69 14.30
CA THR A 245 -22.83 -15.36 13.04
C THR A 245 -22.08 -14.24 12.31
N PRO A 246 -21.67 -14.42 11.04
CA PRO A 246 -21.09 -13.36 10.22
C PRO A 246 -21.98 -12.12 10.14
N ARG A 247 -21.35 -10.94 10.16
CA ARG A 247 -22.02 -9.67 9.84
C ARG A 247 -21.09 -8.69 9.13
N ALA A 248 -21.68 -7.75 8.42
CA ALA A 248 -20.96 -6.62 7.87
C ALA A 248 -20.52 -5.67 9.00
N MET A 249 -19.31 -5.18 8.85
CA MET A 249 -18.72 -4.10 9.64
C MET A 249 -18.79 -2.83 8.78
N PRO A 250 -19.18 -1.68 9.36
CA PRO A 250 -19.02 -0.41 8.68
C PRO A 250 -17.59 -0.25 8.19
N PHE A 251 -17.41 0.34 7.01
CA PHE A 251 -16.08 0.65 6.51
C PHE A 251 -15.33 1.48 7.56
N TRP A 252 -14.14 1.02 7.93
CA TRP A 252 -13.42 1.47 9.12
C TRP A 252 -13.01 2.95 9.06
N ASN A 253 -12.94 3.52 7.86
CA ASN A 253 -12.68 4.94 7.68
C ASN A 253 -13.45 5.55 6.50
N PRO A 254 -14.68 6.03 6.70
CA PRO A 254 -15.54 6.55 5.64
C PRO A 254 -15.26 8.02 5.29
N TYR A 255 -14.28 8.67 5.92
CA TYR A 255 -14.10 10.13 5.84
C TYR A 255 -13.08 10.55 4.77
N GLY A 256 -13.16 11.80 4.33
CA GLY A 256 -12.14 12.44 3.48
C GLY A 256 -12.35 12.29 1.96
N GLY A 257 -12.99 11.22 1.51
CA GLY A 257 -13.24 11.01 0.07
C GLY A 257 -11.95 11.00 -0.76
N GLU A 258 -11.99 11.55 -1.97
CA GLU A 258 -10.81 11.62 -2.86
C GLU A 258 -9.76 12.64 -2.39
N ASP A 259 -10.14 13.64 -1.58
CA ASP A 259 -9.20 14.58 -0.96
C ASP A 259 -8.39 13.92 0.18
N GLY A 260 -8.79 12.73 0.60
CA GLY A 260 -8.10 11.95 1.62
C GLY A 260 -8.31 12.46 3.04
N ASN A 261 -7.55 11.89 3.97
CA ASN A 261 -7.60 12.22 5.39
C ASN A 261 -6.29 11.80 6.08
N ILE A 262 -6.27 11.86 7.42
CA ILE A 262 -5.09 11.59 8.24
C ILE A 262 -4.45 10.20 8.07
N ILE A 263 -5.20 9.20 7.58
CA ILE A 263 -4.67 7.86 7.36
C ILE A 263 -4.20 7.63 5.92
N SER A 264 -4.37 8.59 5.00
CA SER A 264 -4.13 8.37 3.57
C SER A 264 -2.74 7.79 3.31
N GLY A 265 -1.67 8.41 3.84
CA GLY A 265 -0.30 7.87 3.69
C GLY A 265 -0.07 6.55 4.43
N ALA A 266 -0.65 6.38 5.61
CA ALA A 266 -0.37 5.23 6.47
C ALA A 266 -1.19 3.98 6.11
N GLY A 267 -2.38 4.12 5.53
CA GLY A 267 -3.32 3.01 5.36
C GLY A 267 -4.56 3.26 4.50
N GLY A 268 -4.64 4.37 3.75
CA GLY A 268 -5.89 4.79 3.10
C GLY A 268 -6.17 4.19 1.72
N VAL A 269 -5.25 3.44 1.11
CA VAL A 269 -5.46 2.90 -0.24
C VAL A 269 -6.47 1.76 -0.21
N ILE A 270 -7.39 1.81 -1.16
CA ILE A 270 -8.34 0.76 -1.52
C ILE A 270 -7.97 0.29 -2.94
N SER A 271 -7.78 -1.01 -3.14
CA SER A 271 -7.33 -1.55 -4.42
C SER A 271 -7.89 -2.96 -4.66
N SER A 272 -7.74 -3.45 -5.89
CA SER A 272 -8.17 -4.79 -6.32
C SER A 272 -6.96 -5.69 -6.58
N ALA A 273 -7.18 -7.00 -6.66
CA ALA A 273 -6.12 -7.93 -7.04
C ALA A 273 -5.58 -7.62 -8.44
N ARG A 274 -6.45 -7.20 -9.37
CA ARG A 274 -6.04 -6.77 -10.72
C ARG A 274 -5.08 -5.58 -10.69
N ASP A 275 -5.43 -4.51 -9.97
CA ASP A 275 -4.59 -3.32 -9.90
C ASP A 275 -3.28 -3.60 -9.14
N VAL A 276 -3.34 -4.40 -8.07
CA VAL A 276 -2.14 -4.83 -7.35
C VAL A 276 -1.21 -5.67 -8.23
N ALA A 277 -1.74 -6.46 -9.18
CA ALA A 277 -0.92 -7.17 -10.16
C ALA A 277 -0.12 -6.18 -11.03
N THR A 278 -0.79 -5.16 -11.58
CA THR A 278 -0.12 -4.08 -12.33
C THR A 278 0.92 -3.38 -11.45
N TRP A 279 0.57 -3.06 -10.19
CA TRP A 279 1.49 -2.43 -9.25
C TRP A 279 2.75 -3.28 -9.01
N LEU A 280 2.62 -4.59 -8.83
CA LEU A 280 3.76 -5.50 -8.70
C LEU A 280 4.63 -5.54 -9.95
N GLN A 281 4.03 -5.55 -11.15
CA GLN A 281 4.80 -5.47 -12.40
C GLN A 281 5.59 -4.18 -12.50
N VAL A 282 5.00 -3.04 -12.12
CA VAL A 282 5.68 -1.73 -12.10
C VAL A 282 6.92 -1.77 -11.20
N LEU A 283 6.79 -2.33 -9.99
CA LEU A 283 7.92 -2.48 -9.07
C LEU A 283 9.03 -3.37 -9.66
N LEU A 284 8.66 -4.51 -10.27
CA LEU A 284 9.60 -5.42 -10.93
C LEU A 284 10.23 -4.83 -12.20
N LEU A 285 9.58 -3.86 -12.84
CA LEU A 285 10.07 -3.10 -14.00
C LEU A 285 10.76 -1.79 -13.61
N GLN A 286 11.16 -1.64 -12.34
CA GLN A 286 11.86 -0.45 -11.86
C GLN A 286 11.11 0.86 -12.18
N GLY A 287 9.79 0.84 -12.04
CA GLY A 287 8.95 2.04 -12.14
C GLY A 287 8.36 2.30 -13.51
N LYS A 288 8.54 1.39 -14.48
CA LYS A 288 7.90 1.50 -15.79
C LYS A 288 6.47 0.96 -15.79
N ASN A 289 5.62 1.55 -16.61
CA ASN A 289 4.31 1.03 -16.91
C ASN A 289 4.45 -0.29 -17.72
N PRO A 290 3.83 -1.40 -17.29
CA PRO A 290 4.00 -2.71 -17.94
C PRO A 290 3.36 -2.83 -19.33
N ILE A 291 2.49 -1.89 -19.72
CA ILE A 291 1.80 -1.86 -21.00
C ILE A 291 2.49 -0.90 -21.97
N THR A 292 2.79 0.33 -21.53
CA THR A 292 3.34 1.38 -22.41
C THR A 292 4.87 1.43 -22.42
N ASP A 293 5.54 0.71 -21.51
CA ASP A 293 6.99 0.80 -21.22
C ASP A 293 7.48 2.21 -20.80
N GLU A 294 6.56 3.14 -20.57
CA GLU A 294 6.86 4.50 -20.11
C GLU A 294 7.45 4.47 -18.69
N GLN A 295 8.51 5.24 -18.47
CA GLN A 295 9.10 5.43 -17.14
C GLN A 295 8.25 6.40 -16.33
N VAL A 296 7.42 5.89 -15.42
CA VAL A 296 6.52 6.71 -14.59
C VAL A 296 7.18 7.08 -13.25
N ILE A 297 7.83 6.11 -12.61
CA ILE A 297 8.60 6.34 -11.37
C ILE A 297 10.08 6.22 -11.73
N PRO A 298 10.95 7.21 -11.46
CA PRO A 298 12.38 7.07 -11.74
C PRO A 298 12.97 5.80 -11.10
N SER A 299 13.79 5.05 -11.85
CA SER A 299 14.37 3.80 -11.37
C SER A 299 15.22 3.99 -10.10
N SER A 300 15.88 5.14 -9.96
CA SER A 300 16.62 5.54 -8.76
C SER A 300 15.73 5.70 -7.52
N VAL A 301 14.47 6.09 -7.69
CA VAL A 301 13.48 6.11 -6.59
C VAL A 301 13.16 4.68 -6.17
N ILE A 302 12.85 3.78 -7.12
CA ILE A 302 12.56 2.37 -6.82
C ILE A 302 13.74 1.70 -6.11
N GLU A 303 14.96 1.88 -6.62
CA GLU A 303 16.18 1.35 -6.01
C GLU A 303 16.37 1.85 -4.57
N LYS A 304 16.16 3.16 -4.36
CA LYS A 304 16.30 3.74 -3.02
C LYS A 304 15.26 3.21 -2.06
N VAL A 305 14.01 3.09 -2.49
CA VAL A 305 12.89 2.60 -1.67
C VAL A 305 13.04 1.11 -1.35
N ALA A 306 13.64 0.33 -2.24
CA ALA A 306 13.99 -1.07 -2.00
C ALA A 306 15.23 -1.25 -1.10
N THR A 307 15.99 -0.18 -0.84
CA THR A 307 17.17 -0.24 0.03
C THR A 307 16.75 -0.29 1.49
N GLY A 308 17.06 -1.39 2.18
CA GLY A 308 16.79 -1.55 3.60
C GLY A 308 17.55 -0.52 4.45
N VAL A 309 16.81 0.39 5.09
CA VAL A 309 17.32 1.31 6.10
C VAL A 309 16.64 0.99 7.41
N THR A 310 17.43 0.61 8.41
CA THR A 310 16.94 0.22 9.73
C THR A 310 17.95 0.59 10.81
N VAL A 311 17.59 0.38 12.07
CA VAL A 311 18.53 0.39 13.18
C VAL A 311 19.06 -1.03 13.36
N LEU A 312 20.38 -1.19 13.31
CA LEU A 312 21.02 -2.45 13.68
C LEU A 312 21.19 -2.44 15.20
N ALA A 313 20.59 -3.40 15.89
CA ALA A 313 20.84 -3.58 17.31
C ALA A 313 22.36 -3.76 17.51
N GLN A 314 22.96 -3.01 18.43
CA GLN A 314 24.32 -3.32 18.86
C GLN A 314 24.30 -4.70 19.50
N ALA A 315 25.05 -5.63 18.93
CA ALA A 315 25.23 -6.95 19.51
C ALA A 315 25.94 -6.79 20.87
N GLY A 316 25.20 -7.00 21.96
CA GLY A 316 25.75 -7.25 23.29
C GLY A 316 25.79 -6.04 24.23
N VAL A 317 24.72 -5.85 24.99
CA VAL A 317 24.80 -5.68 26.45
C VAL A 317 23.57 -6.42 27.04
N LEU A 318 23.73 -7.72 27.28
CA LEU A 318 22.89 -8.48 28.21
C LEU A 318 23.68 -8.66 29.51
#